data_AF-A0A0F9YG87-F1
#
_entry.id   AF-A0A0F9YG87-F1
#
_cell.length_a   1.000
_cell.length_b   1.000
_cell.length_c   1.000
_cell.angle_alpha   90.00
_cell.angle_beta   90.00
_cell.angle_gamma   90.00
#
_symmetry.space_group_name_H-M   'P 1'
#
loop_
_entity.id
_entity.type
_entity.pdbx_description
1 polymer ?
#
loop_
_entity_poly.entity_id
_entity_poly.type
_entity_poly.pdbx_seq_one_letter_code
_entity_poly.pdbx_strand_id
1 'polypeptide(L)'
;MGLKTCSVTVREVAGDGSEFPGPIRNLLCEAVSAISAQELHGLMDKHESDPANFDGRIEELIRSMQPDLTVHANHRVFDGAKFNNDLILETDSVFVCLEIEKSSMSRFEFDILKMQAFASQRLAELPGARVYGAFIVPADNIVARHISGNARESSYKYLSRLSRLVAQIAPSLLDDVLIVGYGVSMPDGQVTQREGKAMKKKLANVDKKSSGNVVVADAGLLPEELLWDVLRDYPQELVSALRKCLAAKYPGLREKINRNSKYLGYANGGSDAMYVYVRKNYLLIDLGVSADLSEDLRQLGFEVKPRDNFQAKIGWLTGLIVPHDTDKFADVTKLAIEALARV
;
A
#
# COMPACT_ATOMS: atom_id res chain seq x y z
N MET A 1 -21.07 7.21 -1.93
CA MET A 1 -20.73 6.28 -3.04
C MET A 1 -20.08 5.05 -2.41
N GLY A 2 -20.55 3.85 -2.76
CA GLY A 2 -19.96 2.59 -2.28
C GLY A 2 -18.55 2.37 -2.83
N LEU A 3 -17.80 1.45 -2.23
CA LEU A 3 -16.52 1.02 -2.78
C LEU A 3 -16.73 0.34 -4.13
N LYS A 4 -15.78 0.52 -5.05
CA LYS A 4 -15.72 -0.27 -6.27
C LYS A 4 -15.00 -1.57 -5.98
N THR A 5 -15.45 -2.64 -6.62
CA THR A 5 -14.85 -3.96 -6.50
C THR A 5 -14.45 -4.52 -7.87
N CYS A 6 -13.41 -5.34 -7.86
CA CYS A 6 -13.08 -6.25 -8.97
C CYS A 6 -12.74 -7.60 -8.39
N SER A 7 -12.88 -8.66 -9.18
CA SER A 7 -12.47 -9.97 -8.72
C SER A 7 -11.95 -10.86 -9.83
N VAL A 8 -11.07 -11.77 -9.45
CA VAL A 8 -10.48 -12.80 -10.32
C VAL A 8 -10.16 -14.03 -9.47
N THR A 9 -10.19 -15.23 -10.05
CA THR A 9 -9.70 -16.43 -9.37
C THR A 9 -8.29 -16.82 -9.81
N VAL A 10 -7.60 -17.63 -8.99
CA VAL A 10 -6.27 -18.15 -9.33
C VAL A 10 -6.28 -18.87 -10.66
N ARG A 11 -7.32 -19.67 -10.92
CA ARG A 11 -7.51 -20.39 -12.19
C ARG A 11 -7.74 -19.45 -13.37
N GLU A 12 -8.59 -18.44 -13.21
CA GLU A 12 -8.81 -17.41 -14.25
C GLU A 12 -7.49 -16.69 -14.61
N VAL A 13 -6.64 -16.39 -13.61
CA VAL A 13 -5.32 -15.78 -13.86
C VAL A 13 -4.36 -16.74 -14.59
N ALA A 14 -4.46 -18.04 -14.33
CA ALA A 14 -3.68 -19.07 -15.01
C ALA A 14 -4.17 -19.33 -16.45
N GLY A 15 -5.36 -18.85 -16.82
CA GLY A 15 -5.96 -19.02 -18.15
C GLY A 15 -7.03 -20.12 -18.21
N ASP A 16 -7.39 -20.70 -17.07
CA ASP A 16 -8.42 -21.72 -16.95
C ASP A 16 -9.78 -21.12 -16.57
N GLY A 17 -10.83 -21.94 -16.65
CA GLY A 17 -12.14 -21.57 -16.12
C GLY A 17 -12.14 -21.49 -14.59
N SER A 18 -12.89 -20.52 -14.05
CA SER A 18 -13.15 -20.43 -12.61
C SER A 18 -13.93 -21.66 -12.13
N GLU A 19 -13.51 -22.23 -10.99
CA GLU A 19 -14.30 -23.23 -10.26
C GLU A 19 -14.90 -22.66 -8.96
N PHE A 20 -14.59 -21.41 -8.63
CA PHE A 20 -15.08 -20.76 -7.42
C PHE A 20 -16.61 -20.55 -7.49
N PRO A 21 -17.37 -20.78 -6.40
CA PRO A 21 -18.83 -20.66 -6.42
C PRO A 21 -19.29 -19.24 -6.76
N GLY A 22 -19.96 -19.09 -7.91
CA GLY A 22 -20.48 -17.81 -8.40
C GLY A 22 -21.34 -17.04 -7.39
N PRO A 23 -22.30 -17.69 -6.69
CA PRO A 23 -23.10 -17.03 -5.66
C PRO A 23 -22.26 -16.43 -4.52
N ILE A 24 -21.25 -17.16 -4.02
CA ILE A 24 -20.36 -16.66 -2.95
C ILE A 24 -19.46 -15.54 -3.47
N ARG A 25 -18.95 -15.64 -4.71
CA ARG A 25 -18.20 -14.56 -5.36
C ARG A 25 -19.01 -13.27 -5.39
N ASN A 26 -20.26 -13.34 -5.80
CA ASN A 26 -21.15 -12.18 -5.87
C ASN A 26 -21.42 -11.61 -4.48
N LEU A 27 -21.75 -12.46 -3.50
CA LEU A 27 -21.95 -12.08 -2.11
C LEU A 27 -20.76 -11.29 -1.55
N LEU A 28 -19.54 -11.79 -1.73
CA LEU A 28 -18.33 -11.12 -1.24
C LEU A 28 -18.12 -9.77 -1.92
N CYS A 29 -18.33 -9.68 -3.24
CA CYS A 29 -18.22 -8.41 -3.96
C CYS A 29 -19.29 -7.41 -3.51
N GLU A 30 -20.53 -7.85 -3.30
CA GLU A 30 -21.65 -7.03 -2.85
C GLU A 30 -21.45 -6.54 -1.42
N ALA A 31 -21.03 -7.41 -0.50
CA ALA A 31 -20.71 -7.06 0.88
C ALA A 31 -19.64 -5.96 0.93
N VAL A 32 -18.55 -6.10 0.17
CA VAL A 32 -17.50 -5.08 0.11
C VAL A 32 -18.00 -3.79 -0.53
N SER A 33 -18.80 -3.87 -1.60
CA SER A 33 -19.31 -2.70 -2.32
C SER A 33 -20.36 -1.89 -1.52
N ALA A 34 -21.03 -2.54 -0.55
CA ALA A 34 -21.99 -1.90 0.33
C ALA A 34 -21.34 -0.91 1.32
N ILE A 35 -20.06 -1.07 1.62
CA ILE A 35 -19.30 -0.16 2.47
C ILE A 35 -19.05 1.14 1.70
N SER A 36 -19.35 2.28 2.33
CA SER A 36 -19.07 3.58 1.72
C SER A 36 -17.61 4.01 1.90
N ALA A 37 -17.09 4.85 1.02
CA ALA A 37 -15.72 5.40 1.17
C ALA A 37 -15.52 6.15 2.51
N GLN A 38 -16.57 6.82 3.02
CA GLN A 38 -16.53 7.52 4.30
C GLN A 38 -16.50 6.53 5.48
N GLU A 39 -17.32 5.49 5.42
CA GLU A 39 -17.38 4.43 6.42
C GLU A 39 -16.06 3.66 6.49
N LEU A 40 -15.46 3.35 5.33
CA LEU A 40 -14.18 2.63 5.25
C LEU A 40 -13.11 3.28 6.13
N HIS A 41 -12.98 4.61 6.11
CA HIS A 41 -11.97 5.29 6.93
C HIS A 41 -12.17 5.01 8.43
N GLY A 42 -13.39 5.13 8.92
CA GLY A 42 -13.71 4.85 10.32
C GLY A 42 -13.60 3.38 10.70
N LEU A 43 -13.78 2.46 9.75
CA LEU A 43 -13.56 1.02 9.95
C LEU A 43 -12.07 0.66 10.01
N MET A 44 -11.23 1.35 9.23
CA MET A 44 -9.76 1.15 9.19
C MET A 44 -9.06 1.70 10.43
N ASP A 45 -9.62 2.72 11.09
CA ASP A 45 -9.02 3.33 12.29
C ASP A 45 -9.25 2.50 13.57
N LYS A 46 -10.15 1.51 13.51
CA LYS A 46 -10.45 0.61 14.63
C LYS A 46 -9.41 -0.48 14.78
N HIS A 47 -9.18 -0.91 16.01
CA HIS A 47 -8.23 -1.98 16.32
C HIS A 47 -8.69 -3.33 15.76
N GLU A 48 -7.75 -4.25 15.49
CA GLU A 48 -8.06 -5.59 14.95
C GLU A 48 -8.97 -6.43 15.88
N SER A 49 -8.93 -6.14 17.18
CA SER A 49 -9.78 -6.81 18.18
C SER A 49 -11.16 -6.15 18.36
N ASP A 50 -11.42 -5.01 17.71
CA ASP A 50 -12.72 -4.34 17.76
C ASP A 50 -13.70 -5.05 16.82
N PRO A 51 -14.81 -5.62 17.31
CA PRO A 51 -15.80 -6.30 16.47
C PRO A 51 -16.47 -5.36 15.46
N ALA A 52 -16.41 -4.03 15.67
CA ALA A 52 -16.92 -3.04 14.73
C ALA A 52 -15.88 -2.59 13.70
N ASN A 53 -14.72 -3.24 13.61
CA ASN A 53 -13.73 -2.97 12.57
C ASN A 53 -14.20 -3.44 11.19
N PHE A 54 -13.33 -3.30 10.19
CA PHE A 54 -13.67 -3.67 8.81
C PHE A 54 -14.05 -5.14 8.63
N ASP A 55 -13.38 -6.06 9.34
CA ASP A 55 -13.60 -7.50 9.18
C ASP A 55 -14.96 -7.88 9.78
N GLY A 56 -15.26 -7.35 10.96
CA GLY A 56 -16.57 -7.50 11.59
C GLY A 56 -17.70 -6.85 10.79
N ARG A 57 -17.42 -5.73 10.10
CA ARG A 57 -18.40 -5.12 9.19
C ARG A 57 -18.67 -5.99 7.95
N ILE A 58 -17.64 -6.61 7.38
CA ILE A 58 -17.81 -7.56 6.29
C ILE A 58 -18.61 -8.78 6.75
N GLU A 59 -18.31 -9.32 7.94
CA GLU A 59 -19.08 -10.39 8.55
C GLU A 59 -20.57 -10.02 8.70
N GLU A 60 -20.86 -8.85 9.27
CA GLU A 60 -22.22 -8.35 9.47
C GLU A 60 -22.99 -8.25 8.14
N LEU A 61 -22.35 -7.70 7.10
CA LEU A 61 -22.96 -7.54 5.77
C LEU A 61 -23.24 -8.90 5.13
N ILE A 62 -22.29 -9.85 5.20
CA ILE A 62 -22.48 -11.21 4.69
C ILE A 62 -23.67 -11.88 5.39
N ARG A 63 -23.73 -11.83 6.73
CA ARG A 63 -24.84 -12.41 7.50
C ARG A 63 -26.18 -11.77 7.18
N SER A 64 -26.19 -10.45 6.96
CA SER A 64 -27.41 -9.72 6.58
C SER A 64 -27.88 -10.07 5.17
N MET A 65 -26.95 -10.29 4.23
CA MET A 65 -27.26 -10.58 2.83
C MET A 65 -27.65 -12.06 2.61
N GLN A 66 -27.05 -12.96 3.37
CA GLN A 66 -27.35 -14.40 3.31
C GLN A 66 -27.48 -15.01 4.71
N PRO A 67 -28.66 -14.89 5.36
CA PRO A 67 -28.87 -15.33 6.73
C PRO A 67 -28.69 -16.83 6.96
N ASP A 68 -28.94 -17.65 5.93
CA ASP A 68 -28.81 -19.11 5.99
C ASP A 68 -27.35 -19.59 5.84
N LEU A 69 -26.41 -18.70 5.50
CA LEU A 69 -25.00 -19.03 5.40
C LEU A 69 -24.37 -19.08 6.79
N THR A 70 -23.74 -20.19 7.13
CA THR A 70 -22.99 -20.28 8.38
C THR A 70 -21.68 -19.51 8.22
N VAL A 71 -21.43 -18.57 9.12
CA VAL A 71 -20.19 -17.77 9.14
C VAL A 71 -19.50 -17.95 10.48
N HIS A 72 -18.21 -18.26 10.47
CA HIS A 72 -17.37 -18.38 11.67
C HIS A 72 -16.27 -17.34 11.62
N ALA A 73 -16.18 -16.47 12.63
CA ALA A 73 -15.10 -15.50 12.74
C ALA A 73 -13.91 -16.03 13.55
N ASN A 74 -12.70 -15.61 13.18
CA ASN A 74 -11.45 -15.98 13.86
C ASN A 74 -11.31 -17.51 14.02
N HIS A 75 -11.63 -18.27 12.97
CA HIS A 75 -11.66 -19.72 13.03
C HIS A 75 -10.24 -20.28 13.16
N ARG A 76 -9.99 -21.02 14.24
CA ARG A 76 -8.68 -21.61 14.50
C ARG A 76 -8.42 -22.77 13.54
N VAL A 77 -7.30 -22.72 12.83
CA VAL A 77 -6.85 -23.76 11.90
C VAL A 77 -6.06 -24.85 12.62
N PHE A 78 -5.39 -24.53 13.74
CA PHE A 78 -4.57 -25.50 14.47
C PHE A 78 -4.60 -25.25 15.97
N ASP A 79 -4.93 -26.27 16.77
CA ASP A 79 -5.14 -26.11 18.21
C ASP A 79 -3.89 -25.72 19.02
N GLY A 80 -2.70 -26.03 18.50
CA GLY A 80 -1.42 -25.75 19.17
C GLY A 80 -0.77 -24.41 18.85
N ALA A 81 -1.33 -23.61 17.95
CA ALA A 81 -0.75 -22.33 17.52
C ALA A 81 -1.83 -21.31 17.18
N LYS A 82 -1.52 -20.02 17.33
CA LYS A 82 -2.44 -18.93 16.95
C LYS A 82 -2.42 -18.72 15.43
N PHE A 83 -2.95 -19.70 14.68
CA PHE A 83 -3.24 -19.56 13.26
C PHE A 83 -4.74 -19.62 13.06
N ASN A 84 -5.30 -18.48 12.69
CA ASN A 84 -6.72 -18.32 12.45
C ASN A 84 -6.94 -17.87 11.01
N ASN A 85 -8.03 -18.33 10.41
CA ASN A 85 -8.61 -17.66 9.25
C ASN A 85 -9.56 -16.57 9.75
N ASP A 86 -9.63 -15.43 9.05
CA ASP A 86 -10.45 -14.30 9.51
C ASP A 86 -11.93 -14.68 9.53
N LEU A 87 -12.43 -15.25 8.43
CA LEU A 87 -13.79 -15.78 8.31
C LEU A 87 -13.80 -17.15 7.62
N ILE A 88 -14.70 -18.03 8.05
CA ILE A 88 -15.09 -19.24 7.30
C ILE A 88 -16.55 -19.10 6.92
N LEU A 89 -16.85 -19.25 5.63
CA LEU A 89 -18.20 -19.37 5.11
C LEU A 89 -18.51 -20.83 4.82
N GLU A 90 -19.63 -21.32 5.33
CA GLU A 90 -19.95 -22.74 5.32
C GLU A 90 -21.40 -23.01 4.88
N THR A 91 -21.52 -24.01 4.02
CA THR A 91 -22.74 -24.75 3.69
C THR A 91 -22.46 -26.25 3.82
N ASP A 92 -23.46 -27.11 3.65
CA ASP A 92 -23.36 -28.57 3.88
C ASP A 92 -22.15 -29.27 3.22
N SER A 93 -21.65 -28.77 2.09
CA SER A 93 -20.51 -29.39 1.37
C SER A 93 -19.51 -28.39 0.78
N VAL A 94 -19.68 -27.09 1.06
CA VAL A 94 -18.81 -26.03 0.54
C VAL A 94 -18.29 -25.17 1.68
N PHE A 95 -16.98 -25.04 1.73
CA PHE A 95 -16.25 -24.22 2.70
C PHE A 95 -15.44 -23.16 1.97
N VAL A 96 -15.48 -21.91 2.44
CA VAL A 96 -14.65 -20.82 1.94
C VAL A 96 -13.85 -20.21 3.08
N CYS A 97 -12.52 -20.32 3.00
CA CYS A 97 -11.61 -19.63 3.91
C CYS A 97 -11.38 -18.22 3.39
N LEU A 98 -11.85 -17.22 4.13
CA LEU A 98 -11.73 -15.81 3.75
C LEU A 98 -10.71 -15.10 4.63
N GLU A 99 -9.76 -14.43 3.97
CA GLU A 99 -8.72 -13.58 4.57
C GLU A 99 -8.91 -12.13 4.11
N ILE A 100 -8.89 -11.20 5.05
CA ILE A 100 -9.16 -9.78 4.84
C ILE A 100 -7.89 -8.98 5.14
N GLU A 101 -7.17 -8.65 4.07
CA GLU A 101 -5.84 -8.08 4.18
C GLU A 101 -5.86 -6.58 3.92
N LYS A 102 -5.59 -5.78 4.96
CA LYS A 102 -5.75 -4.31 4.96
C LYS A 102 -4.43 -3.55 4.80
N SER A 103 -3.31 -4.19 5.13
CA SER A 103 -2.02 -3.52 5.30
C SER A 103 -1.09 -3.66 4.11
N SER A 104 0.02 -2.93 4.11
CA SER A 104 1.12 -3.14 3.15
C SER A 104 2.03 -4.31 3.52
N MET A 105 1.85 -4.91 4.69
CA MET A 105 2.70 -5.97 5.25
C MET A 105 2.05 -7.36 5.19
N SER A 106 0.95 -7.48 4.44
CA SER A 106 0.19 -8.72 4.24
C SER A 106 1.08 -9.85 3.73
N ARG A 107 0.93 -11.04 4.32
CA ARG A 107 1.77 -12.22 4.06
C ARG A 107 0.95 -13.29 3.34
N PHE A 108 0.55 -12.97 2.12
CA PHE A 108 -0.39 -13.77 1.34
C PHE A 108 0.01 -15.25 1.17
N GLU A 109 1.30 -15.54 1.02
CA GLU A 109 1.79 -16.92 0.93
C GLU A 109 1.48 -17.70 2.20
N PHE A 110 1.63 -17.04 3.35
CA PHE A 110 1.33 -17.64 4.65
C PHE A 110 -0.16 -17.90 4.80
N ASP A 111 -1.00 -16.98 4.32
CA ASP A 111 -2.45 -17.14 4.35
C ASP A 111 -2.93 -18.28 3.44
N ILE A 112 -2.33 -18.43 2.24
CA ILE A 112 -2.59 -19.58 1.38
C ILE A 112 -2.22 -20.89 2.10
N LEU A 113 -1.13 -20.92 2.86
CA LEU A 113 -0.76 -22.09 3.67
C LEU A 113 -1.79 -22.37 4.77
N LYS A 114 -2.34 -21.35 5.44
CA LYS A 114 -3.43 -21.51 6.41
C LYS A 114 -4.67 -22.13 5.75
N MET A 115 -5.06 -21.62 4.58
CA MET A 115 -6.18 -22.16 3.82
C MET A 115 -5.96 -23.62 3.41
N GLN A 116 -4.76 -23.97 2.93
CA GLN A 116 -4.41 -25.35 2.57
C GLN A 116 -4.43 -26.29 3.79
N ALA A 117 -3.94 -25.82 4.95
CA ALA A 117 -3.98 -26.59 6.19
C ALA A 117 -5.43 -26.83 6.67
N PHE A 118 -6.29 -25.82 6.59
CA PHE A 118 -7.72 -25.98 6.86
C PHE A 118 -8.38 -26.97 5.89
N ALA A 119 -8.09 -26.84 4.59
CA ALA A 119 -8.62 -27.76 3.57
C ALA A 119 -8.21 -29.21 3.85
N SER A 120 -6.95 -29.44 4.24
CA SER A 120 -6.47 -30.77 4.63
C SER A 120 -7.26 -31.38 5.78
N GLN A 121 -7.62 -30.59 6.79
CA GLN A 121 -8.41 -31.08 7.93
C GLN A 121 -9.84 -31.38 7.51
N ARG A 122 -10.49 -30.46 6.78
CA ARG A 122 -11.88 -30.63 6.35
C ARG A 122 -12.08 -31.80 5.40
N LEU A 123 -11.16 -32.01 4.47
CA LEU A 123 -11.22 -33.16 3.56
C LEU A 123 -11.02 -34.50 4.26
N ALA A 124 -10.33 -34.53 5.41
CA ALA A 124 -10.18 -35.72 6.24
C ALA A 124 -11.47 -36.03 7.03
N GLU A 125 -12.17 -35.00 7.50
CA GLU A 125 -13.43 -35.12 8.25
C GLU A 125 -14.63 -35.40 7.34
N LEU A 126 -14.68 -34.74 6.18
CA LEU A 126 -15.77 -34.81 5.21
C LEU A 126 -15.23 -35.07 3.80
N PRO A 127 -14.93 -36.34 3.45
CA PRO A 127 -14.48 -36.70 2.11
C PRO A 127 -15.50 -36.26 1.05
N GLY A 128 -15.05 -35.53 0.04
CA GLY A 128 -15.90 -34.99 -1.03
C GLY A 128 -16.41 -33.57 -0.80
N ALA A 129 -16.10 -32.96 0.35
CA ALA A 129 -16.29 -31.53 0.54
C ALA A 129 -15.48 -30.71 -0.49
N ARG A 130 -15.99 -29.54 -0.85
CA ARG A 130 -15.30 -28.55 -1.68
C ARG A 130 -14.77 -27.44 -0.79
N VAL A 131 -13.49 -27.13 -0.89
CA VAL A 131 -12.83 -26.12 -0.07
C VAL A 131 -12.17 -25.08 -0.97
N TYR A 132 -12.55 -23.83 -0.78
CA TYR A 132 -12.06 -22.69 -1.54
C TYR A 132 -11.33 -21.70 -0.63
N GLY A 133 -10.40 -20.93 -1.21
CA GLY A 133 -9.80 -19.77 -0.57
C GLY A 133 -10.40 -18.46 -1.10
N ALA A 134 -10.39 -17.41 -0.30
CA ALA A 134 -10.79 -16.08 -0.73
C ALA A 134 -9.94 -15.01 -0.04
N PHE A 135 -9.62 -13.96 -0.79
CA PHE A 135 -8.97 -12.75 -0.29
C PHE A 135 -9.85 -11.53 -0.53
N ILE A 136 -9.96 -10.64 0.46
CA ILE A 136 -10.42 -9.26 0.28
C ILE A 136 -9.22 -8.33 0.51
N VAL A 137 -8.84 -7.57 -0.50
CA VAL A 137 -7.64 -6.72 -0.46
C VAL A 137 -7.86 -5.35 -1.08
N PRO A 138 -7.15 -4.30 -0.63
CA PRO A 138 -7.10 -3.04 -1.35
C PRO A 138 -6.55 -3.26 -2.77
N ALA A 139 -7.23 -2.68 -3.75
CA ALA A 139 -6.79 -2.70 -5.14
C ALA A 139 -5.66 -1.70 -5.41
N ASP A 140 -5.53 -0.69 -4.55
CA ASP A 140 -4.72 0.52 -4.74
C ASP A 140 -3.64 0.74 -3.66
N ASN A 141 -3.57 -0.10 -2.63
CA ASN A 141 -2.45 -0.05 -1.68
C ASN A 141 -1.14 -0.40 -2.38
N ILE A 142 -0.01 -0.26 -1.68
CA ILE A 142 1.31 -0.68 -2.17
C ILE A 142 1.86 -1.68 -1.16
N VAL A 143 2.08 -2.91 -1.60
CA VAL A 143 2.70 -3.96 -0.78
C VAL A 143 4.17 -3.60 -0.53
N ALA A 144 4.65 -3.90 0.66
CA ALA A 144 6.02 -3.64 1.04
C ALA A 144 6.99 -4.34 0.08
N ARG A 145 7.99 -3.59 -0.41
CA ARG A 145 8.93 -4.06 -1.43
C ARG A 145 9.65 -5.36 -1.03
N HIS A 146 9.91 -5.58 0.26
CA HIS A 146 10.59 -6.80 0.72
C HIS A 146 9.69 -8.05 0.67
N ILE A 147 8.37 -7.88 0.52
CA ILE A 147 7.39 -8.94 0.30
C ILE A 147 7.21 -9.14 -1.19
N SER A 148 6.72 -8.11 -1.91
CA SER A 148 6.38 -8.25 -3.32
C SER A 148 7.59 -8.32 -4.25
N GLY A 149 8.75 -7.80 -3.84
CA GLY A 149 9.89 -7.53 -4.72
C GLY A 149 9.68 -6.31 -5.65
N ASN A 150 8.48 -5.73 -5.68
CA ASN A 150 8.10 -4.62 -6.57
C ASN A 150 7.55 -3.44 -5.78
N ALA A 151 8.25 -2.30 -5.84
CA ALA A 151 7.96 -1.12 -5.03
C ALA A 151 6.68 -0.34 -5.44
N ARG A 152 5.94 -0.80 -6.45
CA ARG A 152 4.70 -0.18 -6.94
C ARG A 152 3.55 -1.17 -7.12
N GLU A 153 3.70 -2.37 -6.59
CA GLU A 153 2.69 -3.42 -6.75
C GLU A 153 1.66 -3.35 -5.63
N SER A 154 0.38 -3.30 -5.99
CA SER A 154 -0.72 -3.38 -5.03
C SER A 154 -0.98 -4.81 -4.59
N SER A 155 -1.70 -4.99 -3.47
CA SER A 155 -2.06 -6.32 -2.96
C SER A 155 -2.79 -7.12 -4.02
N TYR A 156 -3.74 -6.50 -4.71
CA TYR A 156 -4.47 -7.15 -5.80
C TYR A 156 -3.56 -7.60 -6.95
N LYS A 157 -2.63 -6.73 -7.40
CA LYS A 157 -1.68 -7.09 -8.47
C LYS A 157 -0.69 -8.16 -8.02
N TYR A 158 -0.25 -8.07 -6.77
CA TYR A 158 0.69 -9.02 -6.19
C TYR A 158 0.06 -10.40 -6.09
N LEU A 159 -1.15 -10.50 -5.52
CA LEU A 159 -1.92 -11.74 -5.46
C LEU A 159 -2.20 -12.30 -6.86
N SER A 160 -2.56 -11.46 -7.83
CA SER A 160 -2.74 -11.90 -9.22
C SER A 160 -1.43 -12.48 -9.80
N ARG A 161 -0.28 -11.83 -9.58
CA ARG A 161 1.00 -12.38 -10.02
C ARG A 161 1.36 -13.68 -9.29
N LEU A 162 1.16 -13.72 -7.97
CA LEU A 162 1.39 -14.89 -7.11
C LEU A 162 0.50 -16.07 -7.52
N SER A 163 -0.74 -15.80 -7.96
CA SER A 163 -1.69 -16.81 -8.44
C SER A 163 -1.10 -17.69 -9.54
N ARG A 164 -0.27 -17.13 -10.42
CA ARG A 164 0.40 -17.92 -11.48
C ARG A 164 1.38 -18.95 -10.93
N LEU A 165 1.99 -18.67 -9.78
CA LEU A 165 2.85 -19.62 -9.08
C LEU A 165 2.01 -20.61 -8.30
N VAL A 166 0.98 -20.14 -7.59
CA VAL A 166 0.07 -20.97 -6.79
C VAL A 166 -0.65 -22.01 -7.65
N ALA A 167 -1.10 -21.63 -8.85
CA ALA A 167 -1.73 -22.55 -9.80
C ALA A 167 -0.82 -23.71 -10.26
N GLN A 168 0.50 -23.59 -10.08
CA GLN A 168 1.47 -24.65 -10.41
C GLN A 168 1.74 -25.60 -9.23
N ILE A 169 1.22 -25.31 -8.04
CA ILE A 169 1.40 -26.16 -6.87
C ILE A 169 0.41 -27.32 -6.97
N ALA A 170 0.93 -28.51 -7.30
CA ALA A 170 0.17 -29.74 -7.41
C ALA A 170 0.71 -30.82 -6.45
N PRO A 171 -0.18 -31.56 -5.75
CA PRO A 171 -1.62 -31.33 -5.66
C PRO A 171 -1.96 -30.09 -4.82
N SER A 172 -2.99 -29.33 -5.23
CA SER A 172 -3.63 -28.32 -4.38
C SER A 172 -4.82 -28.97 -3.66
N LEU A 173 -4.97 -28.70 -2.37
CA LEU A 173 -6.16 -29.12 -1.60
C LEU A 173 -7.31 -28.12 -1.73
N LEU A 174 -7.02 -26.91 -2.21
CA LEU A 174 -8.03 -25.90 -2.53
C LEU A 174 -8.49 -26.09 -3.98
N ASP A 175 -9.81 -26.06 -4.18
CA ASP A 175 -10.46 -26.19 -5.49
C ASP A 175 -10.25 -24.95 -6.38
N ASP A 176 -10.30 -23.76 -5.77
CA ASP A 176 -9.94 -22.47 -6.38
C ASP A 176 -9.70 -21.43 -5.27
N VAL A 177 -9.11 -20.28 -5.64
CA VAL A 177 -8.96 -19.14 -4.73
C VAL A 177 -9.44 -17.86 -5.41
N LEU A 178 -10.42 -17.18 -4.80
CA LEU A 178 -10.94 -15.89 -5.25
C LEU A 178 -10.12 -14.74 -4.68
N ILE A 179 -9.84 -13.73 -5.49
CA ILE A 179 -9.26 -12.46 -5.07
C ILE A 179 -10.27 -11.36 -5.35
N VAL A 180 -10.73 -10.66 -4.31
CA VAL A 180 -11.61 -9.48 -4.39
C VAL A 180 -10.79 -8.25 -4.06
N GLY A 181 -10.57 -7.40 -5.05
CA GLY A 181 -9.94 -6.09 -4.90
C GLY A 181 -10.96 -5.00 -4.64
N TYR A 182 -10.69 -4.09 -3.70
CA TYR A 182 -11.58 -2.95 -3.41
C TYR A 182 -10.85 -1.60 -3.43
N GLY A 183 -11.59 -0.53 -3.74
CA GLY A 183 -11.06 0.84 -3.66
C GLY A 183 -12.11 1.90 -3.96
N VAL A 184 -11.80 3.18 -3.68
CA VAL A 184 -12.68 4.31 -4.05
C VAL A 184 -12.70 4.51 -5.57
N SER A 185 -11.58 4.19 -6.21
CA SER A 185 -11.43 4.11 -7.67
C SER A 185 -10.67 2.84 -8.01
N MET A 186 -11.07 2.15 -9.08
CA MET A 186 -10.31 1.01 -9.57
C MET A 186 -9.15 1.49 -10.42
N PRO A 187 -7.93 0.96 -10.26
CA PRO A 187 -6.86 1.21 -11.20
C PRO A 187 -7.31 0.75 -12.59
N ASP A 188 -7.27 1.65 -13.58
CA ASP A 188 -7.74 1.38 -14.95
C ASP A 188 -7.21 0.03 -15.45
N GLY A 189 -8.13 -0.87 -15.81
CA GLY A 189 -7.85 -2.23 -16.28
C GLY A 189 -7.04 -2.33 -17.58
N GLN A 190 -6.52 -1.22 -18.10
CA GLN A 190 -5.71 -1.18 -19.33
C GLN A 190 -4.23 -1.57 -19.14
N VAL A 191 -3.77 -1.78 -17.90
CA VAL A 191 -2.35 -2.10 -17.64
C VAL A 191 -2.01 -3.56 -18.00
N THR A 192 -2.94 -4.51 -17.89
CA THR A 192 -2.67 -5.93 -18.16
C THR A 192 -2.45 -6.25 -19.64
N GLN A 193 -3.09 -5.53 -20.57
CA GLN A 193 -2.84 -5.71 -22.01
C GLN A 193 -1.55 -5.01 -22.50
N ARG A 194 -1.11 -3.93 -21.85
CA ARG A 194 0.13 -3.22 -22.23
C ARG A 194 1.38 -3.95 -21.74
N GLU A 195 1.34 -4.64 -20.60
CA GLU A 195 2.48 -5.41 -20.10
C GLU A 195 2.76 -6.67 -20.96
N GLY A 196 1.71 -7.35 -21.44
CA GLY A 196 1.85 -8.48 -22.38
C GLY A 196 2.43 -8.07 -23.75
N LYS A 197 2.12 -6.85 -24.23
CA LYS A 197 2.68 -6.31 -25.48
C LYS A 197 4.08 -5.67 -25.30
N ALA A 198 4.41 -5.16 -24.11
CA ALA A 198 5.69 -4.54 -23.83
C ALA A 198 6.84 -5.56 -23.68
N MET A 199 6.56 -6.79 -23.21
CA MET A 199 7.57 -7.85 -23.12
C MET A 199 8.07 -8.33 -24.50
N LYS A 200 7.22 -8.31 -25.54
CA LYS A 200 7.64 -8.69 -26.90
C LYS A 200 8.44 -7.59 -27.65
N LYS A 201 8.46 -6.35 -27.15
CA LYS A 201 9.07 -5.21 -27.85
C LYS A 201 10.34 -4.64 -27.20
N LYS A 202 10.74 -5.14 -26.03
CA LYS A 202 11.90 -4.65 -25.25
C LYS A 202 13.18 -5.47 -25.42
N LEU A 203 13.34 -6.15 -26.56
CA LEU A 203 14.63 -6.69 -27.01
C LEU A 203 15.16 -5.85 -28.18
N ALA A 204 15.39 -4.56 -27.94
CA ALA A 204 16.28 -3.73 -28.74
C ALA A 204 16.43 -2.37 -28.06
N ASN A 205 17.65 -2.09 -27.59
CA ASN A 205 18.18 -0.77 -27.21
C ASN A 205 17.53 -0.04 -26.02
N VAL A 206 18.31 0.13 -24.95
CA VAL A 206 19.02 1.39 -24.64
C VAL A 206 19.61 1.26 -23.23
N ASP A 207 20.93 1.34 -23.17
CA ASP A 207 21.70 1.65 -21.97
C ASP A 207 21.28 3.01 -21.40
N LYS A 208 20.74 3.03 -20.18
CA LYS A 208 20.98 4.06 -19.16
C LYS A 208 20.34 3.65 -17.83
N LYS A 209 21.19 3.41 -16.84
CA LYS A 209 20.84 3.16 -15.44
C LYS A 209 20.04 4.34 -14.87
N SER A 210 18.71 4.23 -14.86
CA SER A 210 17.87 4.99 -13.93
C SER A 210 17.06 3.99 -13.10
N SER A 211 17.20 4.05 -11.78
CA SER A 211 16.28 3.39 -10.88
C SER A 211 14.94 4.14 -11.02
N GLY A 212 13.97 3.55 -11.74
CA GLY A 212 12.77 4.22 -12.30
C GLY A 212 11.79 4.93 -11.35
N ASN A 213 12.18 5.20 -10.10
CA ASN A 213 11.39 5.90 -9.08
C ASN A 213 11.95 7.27 -8.68
N VAL A 214 13.21 7.57 -8.99
CA VAL A 214 13.83 8.86 -8.66
C VAL A 214 14.12 9.61 -9.95
N VAL A 215 13.60 10.82 -10.07
CA VAL A 215 13.97 11.75 -11.13
C VAL A 215 14.81 12.85 -10.49
N VAL A 216 15.94 13.17 -11.10
CA VAL A 216 16.91 14.14 -10.60
C VAL A 216 17.09 15.22 -11.67
N ALA A 217 17.07 16.47 -11.26
CA ALA A 217 17.58 17.61 -12.02
C ALA A 217 18.95 17.95 -11.45
N ASP A 218 20.03 17.64 -12.19
CA ASP A 218 21.42 17.85 -11.72
C ASP A 218 21.74 19.33 -11.44
N ALA A 219 20.97 20.26 -12.02
CA ALA A 219 20.97 21.68 -11.69
C ALA A 219 19.58 22.28 -11.93
N GLY A 220 19.15 23.15 -11.02
CA GLY A 220 17.85 23.81 -11.03
C GLY A 220 16.71 22.96 -10.48
N LEU A 221 15.51 23.50 -10.62
CA LEU A 221 14.27 22.86 -10.20
C LEU A 221 13.76 21.90 -11.28
N LEU A 222 13.16 20.79 -10.85
CA LEU A 222 12.34 19.95 -11.71
C LEU A 222 11.12 20.74 -12.24
N PRO A 223 10.62 20.40 -13.44
CA PRO A 223 9.40 21.00 -13.96
C PRO A 223 8.22 20.83 -13.00
N GLU A 224 7.41 21.87 -12.85
CA GLU A 224 6.24 21.85 -11.96
C GLU A 224 5.24 20.76 -12.38
N GLU A 225 5.03 20.55 -13.69
CA GLU A 225 4.11 19.54 -14.21
C GLU A 225 4.49 18.12 -13.78
N LEU A 226 5.80 17.83 -13.71
CA LEU A 226 6.31 16.55 -13.23
C LEU A 226 6.00 16.35 -11.75
N LEU A 227 6.12 17.40 -10.94
CA LEU A 227 5.86 17.31 -9.51
C LEU A 227 4.38 17.22 -9.20
N TRP A 228 3.55 17.98 -9.91
CA TRP A 228 2.11 17.98 -9.71
C TRP A 228 1.43 16.71 -10.18
N ASP A 229 2.03 15.98 -11.10
CA ASP A 229 1.61 14.60 -11.38
C ASP A 229 1.86 13.68 -10.17
N VAL A 230 3.01 13.82 -9.50
CA VAL A 230 3.39 13.00 -8.33
C VAL A 230 2.66 13.41 -7.05
N LEU A 231 2.39 14.71 -6.90
CA LEU A 231 1.85 15.36 -5.71
C LEU A 231 0.41 15.87 -5.90
N ARG A 232 -0.32 15.32 -6.87
CA ARG A 232 -1.66 15.78 -7.27
C ARG A 232 -2.64 15.98 -6.13
N ASP A 233 -2.59 15.09 -5.13
CA ASP A 233 -3.54 15.05 -4.02
C ASP A 233 -3.01 15.69 -2.73
N TYR A 234 -1.96 16.51 -2.83
CA TYR A 234 -1.32 17.17 -1.68
C TYR A 234 -1.31 18.67 -1.86
N PRO A 235 -1.35 19.46 -0.77
CA PRO A 235 -1.14 20.90 -0.84
C PRO A 235 0.23 21.24 -1.44
N GLN A 236 0.25 22.25 -2.30
CA GLN A 236 1.34 22.51 -3.25
C GLN A 236 1.99 23.88 -3.03
N GLU A 237 1.30 24.78 -2.36
CA GLU A 237 1.63 26.20 -2.21
C GLU A 237 2.92 26.35 -1.39
N LEU A 238 2.97 25.76 -0.20
CA LEU A 238 4.14 25.82 0.68
C LEU A 238 5.37 25.17 0.04
N VAL A 239 5.17 24.03 -0.64
CA VAL A 239 6.23 23.32 -1.37
C VAL A 239 6.77 24.18 -2.50
N SER A 240 5.89 24.80 -3.29
CA SER A 240 6.27 25.70 -4.38
C SER A 240 7.05 26.90 -3.89
N ALA A 241 6.58 27.53 -2.80
CA ALA A 241 7.23 28.68 -2.20
C ALA A 241 8.64 28.34 -1.71
N LEU A 242 8.79 27.22 -0.99
CA LEU A 242 10.08 26.73 -0.52
C LEU A 242 11.03 26.48 -1.70
N ARG A 243 10.59 25.75 -2.72
CA ARG A 243 11.39 25.44 -3.92
C ARG A 243 11.93 26.68 -4.61
N LYS A 244 11.04 27.65 -4.89
CA LYS A 244 11.39 28.92 -5.55
C LYS A 244 12.38 29.71 -4.71
N CYS A 245 12.19 29.76 -3.40
CA CYS A 245 13.10 30.45 -2.49
C CYS A 245 14.51 29.82 -2.48
N LEU A 246 14.58 28.49 -2.38
CA LEU A 246 15.86 27.77 -2.38
C LEU A 246 16.60 27.90 -3.71
N ALA A 247 15.90 27.79 -4.84
CA ALA A 247 16.52 27.94 -6.16
C ALA A 247 17.02 29.38 -6.43
N ALA A 248 16.30 30.38 -5.91
CA ALA A 248 16.76 31.77 -5.99
C ALA A 248 18.05 32.00 -5.17
N LYS A 249 18.20 31.32 -4.04
CA LYS A 249 19.40 31.41 -3.18
C LYS A 249 20.58 30.59 -3.73
N TYR A 250 20.30 29.42 -4.30
CA TYR A 250 21.29 28.48 -4.81
C TYR A 250 21.02 28.17 -6.30
N PRO A 251 21.60 28.92 -7.24
CA PRO A 251 21.39 28.67 -8.67
C PRO A 251 21.84 27.28 -9.15
N GLY A 252 22.79 26.65 -8.43
CA GLY A 252 23.24 25.28 -8.64
C GLY A 252 22.47 24.22 -7.85
N LEU A 253 21.33 24.57 -7.25
CA LEU A 253 20.51 23.64 -6.47
C LEU A 253 20.16 22.42 -7.32
N ARG A 254 20.48 21.24 -6.82
CA ARG A 254 20.04 19.96 -7.40
C ARG A 254 18.77 19.52 -6.69
N GLU A 255 17.72 19.24 -7.46
CA GLU A 255 16.45 18.76 -6.94
C GLU A 255 16.20 17.32 -7.42
N LYS A 256 15.66 16.48 -6.54
CA LYS A 256 15.17 15.16 -6.91
C LYS A 256 13.78 14.91 -6.37
N ILE A 257 12.95 14.21 -7.13
CA ILE A 257 11.65 13.72 -6.69
C ILE A 257 11.69 12.20 -6.62
N ASN A 258 11.36 11.64 -5.45
CA ASN A 258 11.07 10.23 -5.33
C ASN A 258 9.56 10.03 -5.52
N ARG A 259 9.17 9.44 -6.65
CA ARG A 259 7.76 9.24 -7.02
C ARG A 259 7.02 8.32 -6.05
N ASN A 260 7.72 7.39 -5.39
CA ASN A 260 7.08 6.41 -4.51
C ASN A 260 6.91 6.95 -3.09
N SER A 261 7.98 7.52 -2.53
CA SER A 261 7.97 8.05 -1.16
C SER A 261 7.44 9.49 -1.09
N LYS A 262 7.14 10.10 -2.24
CA LYS A 262 6.59 11.46 -2.39
C LYS A 262 7.40 12.48 -1.60
N TYR A 263 8.72 12.42 -1.76
CA TYR A 263 9.62 13.38 -1.16
C TYR A 263 10.45 14.09 -2.22
N LEU A 264 10.74 15.35 -1.94
CA LEU A 264 11.73 16.16 -2.63
C LEU A 264 13.05 16.09 -1.87
N GLY A 265 14.13 15.79 -2.55
CA GLY A 265 15.49 15.87 -2.02
C GLY A 265 16.20 17.06 -2.63
N TYR A 266 16.96 17.79 -1.82
CA TYR A 266 17.70 18.97 -2.24
C TYR A 266 19.17 18.82 -1.88
N ALA A 267 20.03 19.22 -2.81
CA ALA A 267 21.47 19.27 -2.63
C ALA A 267 22.02 20.56 -3.22
N ASN A 268 23.10 21.07 -2.65
CA ASN A 268 23.88 22.16 -3.23
C ASN A 268 25.34 21.68 -3.25
N GLY A 269 25.71 20.92 -4.28
CA GLY A 269 26.99 20.21 -4.33
C GLY A 269 26.83 18.69 -4.48
N GLY A 270 27.74 17.92 -3.85
CA GLY A 270 27.84 16.47 -4.05
C GLY A 270 26.71 15.68 -3.37
N SER A 271 26.39 16.03 -2.13
CA SER A 271 25.48 15.28 -1.26
C SER A 271 24.18 16.01 -0.97
N ASP A 272 23.11 15.24 -0.71
CA ASP A 272 21.83 15.80 -0.30
C ASP A 272 21.92 16.43 1.10
N ALA A 273 21.24 17.56 1.26
CA ALA A 273 21.21 18.37 2.48
C ALA A 273 19.83 18.37 3.15
N MET A 274 18.79 18.07 2.39
CA MET A 274 17.41 18.18 2.88
C MET A 274 16.50 17.19 2.15
N TYR A 275 15.55 16.63 2.90
CA TYR A 275 14.42 15.86 2.37
C TYR A 275 13.11 16.43 2.88
N VAL A 276 12.19 16.70 1.97
CA VAL A 276 10.83 17.20 2.25
C VAL A 276 9.83 16.16 1.80
N TYR A 277 9.21 15.47 2.75
CA TYR A 277 8.14 14.50 2.49
C TYR A 277 6.80 15.22 2.58
N VAL A 278 6.04 15.20 1.48
CA VAL A 278 4.76 15.91 1.41
C VAL A 278 3.66 15.01 1.96
N ARG A 279 3.01 15.42 3.05
CA ARG A 279 1.84 14.74 3.65
C ARG A 279 0.59 15.59 3.43
N LYS A 280 -0.59 15.01 3.65
CA LYS A 280 -1.86 15.72 3.40
C LYS A 280 -2.00 16.98 4.25
N ASN A 281 -1.56 16.93 5.51
CA ASN A 281 -1.79 18.01 6.48
C ASN A 281 -0.51 18.79 6.87
N TYR A 282 0.66 18.30 6.48
CA TYR A 282 1.94 18.90 6.84
C TYR A 282 3.06 18.46 5.88
N LEU A 283 4.20 19.14 5.96
CA LEU A 283 5.49 18.69 5.46
C LEU A 283 6.25 18.03 6.61
N LEU A 284 6.83 16.86 6.34
CA LEU A 284 7.83 16.26 7.21
C LEU A 284 9.19 16.57 6.60
N ILE A 285 10.10 17.16 7.37
CA ILE A 285 11.39 17.62 6.87
C ILE A 285 12.52 16.97 7.66
N ASP A 286 13.49 16.40 6.94
CA ASP A 286 14.78 15.97 7.47
C ASP A 286 15.87 16.89 6.90
N LEU A 287 16.75 17.43 7.75
CA LEU A 287 17.74 18.46 7.42
C LEU A 287 19.14 18.05 7.87
N GLY A 288 20.14 18.31 7.02
CA GLY A 288 21.57 18.13 7.29
C GLY A 288 22.16 19.16 8.27
N VAL A 289 21.45 19.43 9.37
CA VAL A 289 21.89 20.24 10.51
C VAL A 289 21.93 19.38 11.78
N SER A 290 22.53 19.88 12.86
CA SER A 290 22.66 19.10 14.10
C SER A 290 21.29 18.73 14.68
N ALA A 291 21.14 17.48 15.12
CA ALA A 291 19.97 17.01 15.84
C ALA A 291 19.71 17.79 17.15
N ASP A 292 20.75 18.40 17.74
CA ASP A 292 20.64 19.20 18.98
C ASP A 292 19.73 20.43 18.82
N LEU A 293 19.52 20.91 17.59
CA LEU A 293 18.60 22.02 17.28
C LEU A 293 17.13 21.65 17.55
N SER A 294 16.81 20.39 17.84
CA SER A 294 15.45 19.94 18.11
C SER A 294 14.78 20.71 19.25
N GLU A 295 15.52 21.00 20.33
CA GLU A 295 14.97 21.72 21.49
C GLU A 295 14.66 23.19 21.15
N ASP A 296 15.58 23.87 20.47
CA ASP A 296 15.38 25.26 20.05
C ASP A 296 14.17 25.40 19.13
N LEU A 297 13.97 24.45 18.21
CA LEU A 297 12.81 24.44 17.32
C LEU A 297 11.50 24.18 18.06
N ARG A 298 11.51 23.33 19.09
CA ARG A 298 10.35 23.13 19.97
C ARG A 298 10.01 24.40 20.73
N GLN A 299 11.00 25.15 21.21
CA GLN A 299 10.78 26.45 21.87
C GLN A 299 10.21 27.50 20.91
N LEU A 300 10.61 27.46 19.64
CA LEU A 300 10.00 28.25 18.57
C LEU A 300 8.60 27.75 18.17
N GLY A 301 8.10 26.69 18.80
CA GLY A 301 6.75 26.15 18.60
C GLY A 301 6.61 25.28 17.35
N PHE A 302 7.69 24.65 16.88
CA PHE A 302 7.61 23.55 15.92
C PHE A 302 7.43 22.22 16.63
N GLU A 303 6.79 21.27 15.96
CA GLU A 303 6.79 19.88 16.39
C GLU A 303 7.97 19.16 15.75
N VAL A 304 8.83 18.55 16.58
CA VAL A 304 9.98 17.75 16.12
C VAL A 304 9.87 16.35 16.70
N LYS A 305 9.71 15.37 15.82
CA LYS A 305 9.64 13.93 16.13
C LYS A 305 10.81 13.19 15.49
N PRO A 306 11.96 13.08 16.18
CA PRO A 306 13.14 12.39 15.66
C PRO A 306 12.79 10.99 15.14
N ARG A 307 13.42 10.61 14.03
CA ARG A 307 13.15 9.33 13.35
C ARG A 307 14.34 8.40 13.51
N ASP A 308 14.13 7.10 13.64
CA ASP A 308 15.21 6.11 13.55
C ASP A 308 15.46 5.74 12.07
N ASN A 309 16.06 6.66 11.31
CA ASN A 309 16.43 6.44 9.92
C ASN A 309 17.93 6.67 9.69
N PHE A 310 18.39 6.44 8.45
CA PHE A 310 19.80 6.63 8.10
C PHE A 310 20.29 8.06 8.40
N GLN A 311 19.46 9.08 8.12
CA GLN A 311 19.78 10.48 8.37
C GLN A 311 20.03 10.75 9.86
N ALA A 312 19.17 10.25 10.74
CA ALA A 312 19.36 10.40 12.18
C ALA A 312 20.64 9.73 12.68
N LYS A 313 20.99 8.55 12.13
CA LYS A 313 22.22 7.83 12.48
C LYS A 313 23.50 8.58 12.13
N ILE A 314 23.43 9.51 11.17
CA ILE A 314 24.54 10.38 10.77
C ILE A 314 24.40 11.80 11.35
N GLY A 315 23.54 12.00 12.35
CA GLY A 315 23.44 13.24 13.13
C GLY A 315 22.52 14.33 12.55
N TRP A 316 21.69 14.01 11.56
CA TRP A 316 20.73 14.97 11.01
C TRP A 316 19.59 15.26 11.99
N LEU A 317 19.11 16.50 11.97
CA LEU A 317 17.79 16.85 12.46
C LEU A 317 16.73 16.16 11.59
N THR A 318 15.93 15.28 12.19
CA THR A 318 14.90 14.52 11.47
C THR A 318 13.52 14.73 12.07
N GLY A 319 12.51 14.62 11.21
CA GLY A 319 11.11 14.65 11.59
C GLY A 319 10.60 16.00 12.10
N LEU A 320 11.09 17.10 11.53
CA LEU A 320 10.48 18.41 11.69
C LEU A 320 9.12 18.41 10.99
N ILE A 321 8.04 18.69 11.72
CA ILE A 321 6.67 18.74 11.20
C ILE A 321 6.28 20.20 10.98
N VAL A 322 5.88 20.52 9.76
CA VAL A 322 5.51 21.87 9.33
C VAL A 322 4.11 21.84 8.70
N PRO A 323 3.07 22.35 9.37
CA PRO A 323 1.74 22.48 8.78
C PRO A 323 1.75 23.26 7.46
N HIS A 324 0.87 22.92 6.52
CA HIS A 324 0.82 23.62 5.22
C HIS A 324 0.41 25.10 5.33
N ASP A 325 -0.30 25.44 6.40
CA ASP A 325 -0.77 26.78 6.76
C ASP A 325 0.14 27.49 7.78
N THR A 326 1.39 27.03 7.95
CA THR A 326 2.33 27.64 8.89
C THR A 326 2.58 29.12 8.60
N ASP A 327 2.60 29.94 9.66
CA ASP A 327 3.05 31.33 9.65
C ASP A 327 4.58 31.46 9.78
N LYS A 328 5.28 30.36 10.07
CA LYS A 328 6.74 30.30 10.31
C LYS A 328 7.55 29.92 9.07
N PHE A 329 7.04 30.23 7.87
CA PHE A 329 7.70 29.88 6.62
C PHE A 329 9.14 30.44 6.51
N ALA A 330 9.38 31.64 7.07
CA ALA A 330 10.70 32.26 7.08
C ALA A 330 11.72 31.44 7.88
N ASP A 331 11.34 30.89 9.03
CA ASP A 331 12.20 30.07 9.88
C ASP A 331 12.53 28.73 9.21
N VAL A 332 11.52 28.09 8.60
CA VAL A 332 11.71 26.85 7.83
C VAL A 332 12.69 27.08 6.68
N THR A 333 12.54 28.19 5.96
CA THR A 333 13.43 28.56 4.86
C THR A 333 14.85 28.82 5.34
N LYS A 334 15.02 29.53 6.47
CA LYS A 334 16.33 29.79 7.07
C LYS A 334 17.07 28.49 7.41
N LEU A 335 16.37 27.52 8.02
CA LEU A 335 16.92 26.20 8.33
C LEU A 335 17.32 25.41 7.07
N ALA A 336 16.46 25.45 6.04
CA ALA A 336 16.75 24.79 4.76
C ALA A 336 18.00 25.38 4.08
N ILE A 337 18.15 26.70 4.12
CA ILE A 337 19.35 27.41 3.63
C ILE A 337 20.57 27.00 4.44
N GLU A 338 20.47 26.96 5.77
CA GLU A 338 21.58 26.54 6.63
C GLU A 338 22.03 25.11 6.32
N ALA A 339 21.09 24.18 6.13
CA ALA A 339 21.40 22.81 5.74
C ALA A 339 22.15 22.76 4.40
N LEU A 340 21.68 23.50 3.39
CA LEU A 340 22.28 23.53 2.04
C LEU A 340 23.63 24.25 1.99
N ALA A 341 23.94 25.12 2.94
CA ALA A 341 25.24 25.79 3.01
C ALA A 341 26.38 24.89 3.51
N ARG A 342 26.06 23.75 4.13
CA ARG A 342 27.03 22.85 4.79
C ARG A 342 27.61 21.77 3.88
N VAL A 343 27.13 21.64 2.65
CA VAL A 343 27.44 20.54 1.71
C VAL A 343 28.12 20.98 0.43
#